data_AF-A0A9R0IID4-F1
#
_entry.id   AF-A0A9R0IID4-F1
#
_cell.length_a   1.000
_cell.length_b   1.000
_cell.length_c   1.000
_cell.angle_alpha   90.00
_cell.angle_beta   90.00
_cell.angle_gamma   90.00
#
_symmetry.space_group_name_H-M   'P 1'
#
loop_
_entity.id
_entity.type
_entity.pdbx_description
1 polymer ?
#
loop_
_entity_poly.entity_id
_entity_poly.type
_entity_poly.pdbx_seq_one_letter_code
_entity_poly.pdbx_strand_id
1 'polypeptide(L)'
;MYNVIHIDEKWFYMSQKSQKFYLFPWEDEPYRACQNKNYIPKMMFMGCVARPVLGTNGEILWDGKIGMFPFTYTIEAQRSSKNRDRGTPETKAIVSITREVIRAKLIEEVLPAIMAKWPANACKEIWIQQDNAKPHISVDDAEFRAAATKNCFNIRLTCQPTQSPDLNVLDLGFFRAIQSLQYKAFPKDTKELLKSVEDAFSSL
;
A
#
# COMPACT_ATOMS: atom_id res chain seq x y z
N MET A 1 20.31 10.42 7.02
CA MET A 1 19.38 9.65 7.86
C MET A 1 19.12 8.31 7.16
N TYR A 2 19.58 7.19 7.72
CA TYR A 2 19.44 5.85 7.11
C TYR A 2 18.36 5.00 7.76
N ASN A 3 17.73 5.53 8.81
CA ASN A 3 16.76 4.87 9.67
C ASN A 3 15.37 5.50 9.54
N VAL A 4 15.06 6.05 8.36
CA VAL A 4 13.75 6.63 8.06
C VAL A 4 12.98 5.67 7.17
N ILE A 5 11.72 5.46 7.53
CA ILE A 5 10.71 4.73 6.77
C ILE A 5 9.67 5.74 6.34
N HIS A 6 9.36 5.78 5.05
CA HIS A 6 8.24 6.56 4.54
C HIS A 6 6.99 5.69 4.50
N ILE A 7 5.91 6.24 5.04
CA ILE A 7 4.57 5.70 4.86
C ILE A 7 3.68 6.74 4.19
N ASP A 8 2.73 6.25 3.41
CA ASP A 8 1.70 7.06 2.77
C ASP A 8 0.59 6.13 2.25
N GLU A 9 -0.58 6.68 1.99
CA GLU A 9 -1.71 5.94 1.46
C GLU A 9 -2.08 6.31 0.04
N LYS A 10 -2.46 5.29 -0.75
CA LYS A 10 -2.90 5.50 -2.13
C LYS A 10 -4.08 4.63 -2.52
N TRP A 11 -5.01 5.24 -3.25
CA TRP A 11 -6.03 4.54 -4.01
C TRP A 11 -5.48 3.92 -5.30
N PHE A 12 -5.56 2.59 -5.40
CA PHE A 12 -5.36 1.84 -6.63
C PHE A 12 -6.72 1.50 -7.24
N TYR A 13 -6.86 1.77 -8.53
CA TYR A 13 -8.11 1.56 -9.27
C TYR A 13 -8.00 0.28 -10.09
N MET A 14 -9.11 -0.43 -10.23
CA MET A 14 -9.20 -1.64 -11.06
C MET A 14 -8.77 -1.36 -12.50
N SER A 15 -9.08 -0.16 -13.00
CA SER A 15 -8.74 0.25 -14.36
C SER A 15 -8.65 1.76 -14.51
N GLN A 16 -8.00 2.21 -15.57
CA GLN A 16 -7.96 3.62 -15.94
C GLN A 16 -9.29 4.06 -16.58
N LYS A 17 -9.63 5.35 -16.43
CA LYS A 17 -10.83 5.94 -17.03
C LYS A 17 -10.86 5.86 -18.56
N SER A 18 -9.69 5.95 -19.19
CA SER A 18 -9.48 5.81 -20.63
C SER A 18 -8.15 5.12 -20.87
N GLN A 19 -8.11 4.20 -21.83
CA GLN A 19 -6.90 3.46 -22.23
C GLN A 19 -6.81 3.46 -23.75
N LYS A 20 -5.58 3.56 -24.26
CA LYS A 20 -5.30 3.41 -25.69
C LYS A 20 -4.75 2.01 -25.93
N PHE A 21 -5.30 1.31 -26.91
CA PHE A 21 -4.85 0.00 -27.35
C PHE A 21 -4.37 0.12 -28.80
N TYR A 22 -3.30 -0.58 -29.12
CA TYR A 22 -2.92 -0.87 -30.50
C TYR A 22 -3.56 -2.21 -30.85
N LEU A 23 -4.32 -2.24 -31.93
CA LEU A 23 -5.04 -3.41 -32.39
C LEU A 23 -4.58 -3.74 -33.80
N PHE A 24 -4.55 -5.03 -34.13
CA PHE A 24 -4.40 -5.44 -35.52
C PHE A 24 -5.67 -5.14 -36.32
N PRO A 25 -5.60 -5.01 -37.67
CA PRO A 25 -6.76 -4.71 -38.50
C PRO A 25 -7.93 -5.71 -38.41
N TRP A 26 -7.69 -6.90 -37.86
CA TRP A 26 -8.66 -7.99 -37.69
C TRP A 26 -9.01 -8.27 -36.23
N GLU A 27 -8.48 -7.50 -35.27
CA GLU A 27 -8.86 -7.64 -33.86
C GLU A 27 -10.08 -6.77 -33.55
N ASP A 28 -11.03 -7.35 -32.83
CA ASP A 28 -12.18 -6.60 -32.33
C ASP A 28 -11.73 -5.56 -31.30
N GLU A 29 -12.38 -4.39 -31.34
CA GLU A 29 -12.14 -3.36 -30.34
C GLU A 29 -12.48 -3.89 -28.94
N PRO A 30 -11.59 -3.74 -27.94
CA PRO A 30 -11.84 -4.20 -26.60
C PRO A 30 -13.00 -3.41 -25.99
N TYR A 31 -14.15 -4.05 -25.87
CA TYR A 31 -15.34 -3.44 -25.30
C TYR A 31 -15.27 -3.40 -23.77
N ARG A 32 -15.40 -2.20 -23.20
CA ARG A 32 -15.56 -1.99 -21.75
C ARG A 32 -16.78 -1.12 -21.48
N ALA A 33 -17.77 -1.70 -20.81
CA ALA A 33 -18.89 -0.96 -20.24
C ALA A 33 -18.67 -0.69 -18.74
N CYS A 34 -18.90 0.54 -18.31
CA CYS A 34 -19.01 0.90 -16.91
C CYS A 34 -20.19 1.85 -16.77
N GLN A 35 -21.05 1.63 -15.77
CA GLN A 35 -22.22 2.50 -15.57
C GLN A 35 -21.81 3.95 -15.27
N ASN A 36 -20.71 4.17 -14.55
CA ASN A 36 -20.22 5.51 -14.24
C ASN A 36 -18.72 5.51 -13.95
N LYS A 37 -17.98 6.41 -14.61
CA LYS A 37 -16.51 6.59 -14.47
C LYS A 37 -16.07 6.96 -13.04
N ASN A 38 -16.98 7.45 -12.20
CA ASN A 38 -16.71 7.79 -10.80
C ASN A 38 -16.77 6.58 -9.86
N TYR A 39 -17.37 5.46 -10.29
CA TYR A 39 -17.57 4.25 -9.49
C TYR A 39 -16.68 3.10 -9.94
N ILE A 40 -15.53 3.41 -10.56
CA ILE A 40 -14.52 2.39 -10.84
C ILE A 40 -14.08 1.79 -9.48
N PRO A 41 -14.15 0.45 -9.32
CA PRO A 41 -13.71 -0.20 -8.10
C PRO A 41 -12.27 0.20 -7.76
N LYS A 42 -12.04 0.53 -6.50
CA LYS A 42 -10.74 1.00 -6.00
C LYS A 42 -10.50 0.48 -4.59
N MET A 43 -9.24 0.31 -4.25
CA MET A 43 -8.80 -0.09 -2.91
C MET A 43 -7.66 0.82 -2.47
N MET A 44 -7.69 1.22 -1.19
CA MET A 44 -6.60 1.98 -0.61
C MET A 44 -5.56 1.02 -0.04
N PHE A 45 -4.30 1.36 -0.21
CA PHE A 45 -3.16 0.68 0.38
C PHE A 45 -2.31 1.69 1.14
N MET A 46 -1.75 1.28 2.27
CA MET A 46 -0.64 1.96 2.91
C MET A 46 0.68 1.36 2.40
N GLY A 47 1.49 2.18 1.76
CA GLY A 47 2.85 1.79 1.35
C GLY A 47 3.83 2.03 2.49
N CYS A 48 4.83 1.17 2.61
CA CYS A 48 5.89 1.30 3.61
C CYS A 48 7.23 0.95 2.98
N VAL A 49 8.11 1.94 2.85
CA VAL A 49 9.42 1.81 2.20
C VAL A 49 10.46 2.61 2.96
N ALA A 50 11.61 1.99 3.17
CA ALA A 50 12.81 2.60 3.71
C ALA A 50 13.85 2.83 2.60
N ARG A 51 14.93 3.51 2.96
CA ARG A 51 16.07 3.63 2.06
C ARG A 51 16.77 2.27 1.87
N PRO A 52 17.06 1.84 0.62
CA PRO A 52 17.85 0.63 0.38
C PRO A 52 19.25 0.76 0.97
N VAL A 53 19.79 -0.36 1.44
CA VAL A 53 21.18 -0.48 1.88
C VAL A 53 21.99 -1.09 0.75
N LEU A 54 22.95 -0.30 0.26
CA LEU A 54 23.87 -0.71 -0.79
C LEU A 54 25.21 -1.09 -0.17
N GLY A 55 25.83 -2.15 -0.67
CA GLY A 55 27.20 -2.52 -0.34
C GLY A 55 28.23 -1.67 -1.06
N THR A 56 29.50 -1.96 -0.81
CA THR A 56 30.63 -1.12 -1.30
C THR A 56 30.77 -1.13 -2.81
N ASN A 57 30.31 -2.19 -3.49
CA ASN A 57 30.42 -2.33 -4.94
C ASN A 57 29.08 -2.04 -5.65
N GLY A 58 28.11 -1.46 -4.95
CA GLY A 58 26.78 -1.13 -5.48
C GLY A 58 25.78 -2.28 -5.46
N GLU A 59 26.12 -3.42 -4.85
CA GLU A 59 25.18 -4.50 -4.61
C GLU A 59 24.05 -4.09 -3.65
N ILE A 60 22.82 -4.50 -3.92
CA ILE A 60 21.69 -4.26 -3.02
C ILE A 60 21.72 -5.30 -1.90
N LEU A 61 22.17 -4.90 -0.71
CA LEU A 61 22.16 -5.76 0.48
C LEU A 61 20.76 -5.84 1.09
N TRP A 62 20.01 -4.74 0.97
CA TRP A 62 18.60 -4.67 1.36
C TRP A 62 17.89 -3.64 0.48
N ASP A 63 16.76 -4.01 -0.08
CA ASP A 63 16.01 -3.18 -1.05
C ASP A 63 15.17 -2.07 -0.40
N GLY A 64 15.04 -2.07 0.93
CA GLY A 64 14.23 -1.10 1.67
C GLY A 64 12.73 -1.34 1.58
N LYS A 65 12.26 -2.38 0.87
CA LYS A 65 10.83 -2.65 0.67
C LYS A 65 10.25 -3.39 1.88
N ILE A 66 9.35 -2.73 2.62
CA ILE A 66 8.70 -3.33 3.78
C ILE A 66 7.36 -3.96 3.37
N GLY A 67 6.48 -3.22 2.72
CA GLY A 67 5.24 -3.80 2.21
C GLY A 67 4.21 -2.82 1.68
N MET A 68 3.14 -3.40 1.14
CA MET A 68 1.90 -2.72 0.76
C MET A 68 0.77 -3.34 1.57
N PHE A 69 0.11 -2.54 2.40
CA PHE A 69 -0.90 -3.02 3.34
C PHE A 69 -2.29 -2.54 2.90
N PRO A 70 -3.15 -3.44 2.38
CA PRO A 70 -4.48 -3.06 1.92
C PRO A 70 -5.42 -2.73 3.08
N PHE A 71 -6.27 -1.73 2.88
CA PHE A 71 -7.40 -1.45 3.79
C PHE A 71 -8.62 -2.27 3.37
N THR A 72 -8.66 -3.52 3.83
CA THR A 72 -9.72 -4.48 3.50
C THR A 72 -10.29 -5.17 4.73
N TYR A 73 -11.51 -5.68 4.61
CA TYR A 73 -12.14 -6.58 5.56
C TYR A 73 -12.82 -7.73 4.81
N THR A 74 -12.90 -8.89 5.46
CA THR A 74 -13.55 -10.08 4.90
C THR A 74 -14.97 -10.16 5.40
N ILE A 75 -15.93 -10.34 4.49
CA ILE A 75 -17.31 -10.67 4.83
C ILE A 75 -17.77 -11.92 4.10
N GLU A 76 -18.76 -12.60 4.64
CA GLU A 76 -19.41 -13.68 3.91
C GLU A 76 -20.40 -13.15 2.86
N ALA A 77 -20.42 -13.80 1.70
CA ALA A 77 -21.38 -13.54 0.64
C ALA A 77 -22.81 -13.70 1.16
N GLN A 78 -23.56 -12.60 1.27
CA GLN A 78 -24.94 -12.66 1.76
C GLN A 78 -25.93 -13.30 0.76
N ARG A 79 -25.62 -13.23 -0.54
CA ARG A 79 -26.45 -13.77 -1.63
C ARG A 79 -25.59 -14.61 -2.57
N SER A 80 -26.17 -15.68 -3.10
CA SER A 80 -25.58 -16.39 -4.23
C SER A 80 -25.68 -15.54 -5.48
N SER A 81 -24.70 -15.69 -6.37
CA SER A 81 -24.66 -15.07 -7.68
C SER A 81 -24.03 -16.05 -8.66
N LYS A 82 -24.12 -15.77 -9.95
CA LYS A 82 -23.49 -16.60 -10.99
C LYS A 82 -22.00 -16.88 -10.75
N ASN A 83 -21.31 -15.97 -10.06
CA ASN A 83 -19.86 -16.03 -9.86
C ASN A 83 -19.45 -16.51 -8.46
N ARG A 84 -20.39 -16.76 -7.54
CA ARG A 84 -20.09 -17.20 -6.16
C ARG A 84 -21.34 -17.63 -5.40
N ASP A 85 -21.18 -18.62 -4.54
CA ASP A 85 -22.23 -19.09 -3.65
C ASP A 85 -22.40 -18.18 -2.43
N ARG A 86 -23.55 -18.32 -1.76
CA ARG A 86 -23.79 -17.70 -0.46
C ARG A 86 -22.81 -18.31 0.56
N GLY A 87 -22.23 -17.48 1.43
CA GLY A 87 -21.25 -17.89 2.43
C GLY A 87 -19.79 -17.83 1.96
N THR A 88 -19.50 -17.63 0.67
CA THR A 88 -18.11 -17.49 0.22
C THR A 88 -17.46 -16.22 0.82
N PRO A 89 -16.25 -16.30 1.39
CA PRO A 89 -15.55 -15.12 1.93
C PRO A 89 -15.16 -14.16 0.80
N GLU A 90 -15.65 -12.93 0.93
CA GLU A 90 -15.48 -11.81 0.00
C GLU A 90 -14.66 -10.71 0.68
N THR A 91 -13.55 -10.33 0.05
CA THR A 91 -12.70 -9.24 0.50
C THR A 91 -13.25 -7.92 -0.03
N LYS A 92 -13.62 -7.02 0.88
CA LYS A 92 -14.15 -5.69 0.56
C LYS A 92 -13.19 -4.60 1.02
N ALA A 93 -13.18 -3.50 0.27
CA ALA A 93 -12.43 -2.30 0.59
C ALA A 93 -13.09 -1.54 1.75
N ILE A 94 -12.29 -1.08 2.71
CA ILE A 94 -12.74 -0.10 3.70
C ILE A 94 -12.89 1.25 2.99
N VAL A 95 -14.09 1.85 3.07
CA VAL A 95 -14.40 3.09 2.34
C VAL A 95 -14.02 4.33 3.15
N SER A 96 -14.20 4.28 4.47
CA SER A 96 -13.89 5.38 5.39
C SER A 96 -12.73 4.97 6.29
N ILE A 97 -11.61 5.68 6.17
CA ILE A 97 -10.41 5.42 6.95
C ILE A 97 -10.37 6.41 8.09
N THR A 98 -10.63 5.91 9.30
CA THR A 98 -10.58 6.70 10.52
C THR A 98 -9.21 6.56 11.18
N ARG A 99 -8.97 7.37 12.21
CA ARG A 99 -7.73 7.33 12.97
C ARG A 99 -7.48 5.98 13.64
N GLU A 100 -8.54 5.33 14.10
CA GLU A 100 -8.50 4.03 14.73
C GLU A 100 -8.10 2.94 13.72
N VAL A 101 -8.61 3.04 12.49
CA VAL A 101 -8.25 2.12 11.40
C VAL A 101 -6.77 2.26 11.02
N ILE A 102 -6.25 3.50 10.95
CA ILE A 102 -4.82 3.74 10.71
C ILE A 102 -3.98 3.22 11.88
N ARG A 103 -4.37 3.51 13.12
CA ARG A 103 -3.68 3.00 14.31
C ARG A 103 -3.57 1.47 14.28
N ALA A 104 -4.70 0.79 14.08
CA ALA A 104 -4.75 -0.67 14.01
C ALA A 104 -3.84 -1.19 12.89
N LYS A 105 -3.92 -0.61 11.68
CA LYS A 105 -3.07 -0.98 10.55
C LYS A 105 -1.57 -0.85 10.89
N LEU A 106 -1.18 0.26 11.52
CA LEU A 106 0.19 0.50 11.93
C LEU A 106 0.67 -0.52 12.97
N ILE A 107 -0.14 -0.81 13.99
CA ILE A 107 0.23 -1.68 15.11
C ILE A 107 0.20 -3.16 14.73
N GLU A 108 -0.81 -3.59 13.99
CA GLU A 108 -1.10 -5.01 13.73
C GLU A 108 -0.34 -5.54 12.51
N GLU A 109 -0.06 -4.68 11.52
CA GLU A 109 0.56 -5.12 10.26
C GLU A 109 1.90 -4.44 9.99
N VAL A 110 1.97 -3.10 10.06
CA VAL A 110 3.18 -2.36 9.66
C VAL A 110 4.33 -2.59 10.64
N LEU A 111 4.12 -2.40 11.95
CA LEU A 111 5.17 -2.58 12.95
C LEU A 111 5.75 -4.01 12.93
N PRO A 112 4.94 -5.10 12.93
CA PRO A 112 5.46 -6.45 12.77
C PRO A 112 6.27 -6.65 11.47
N ALA A 113 5.78 -6.12 10.35
CA ALA A 113 6.49 -6.22 9.07
C ALA A 113 7.83 -5.47 9.09
N ILE A 114 7.90 -4.29 9.72
CA ILE A 114 9.16 -3.58 9.96
C ILE A 114 10.08 -4.46 10.78
N MET A 115 9.65 -4.92 11.95
CA MET A 115 10.51 -5.71 12.84
C MET A 115 11.02 -7.01 12.19
N ALA A 116 10.23 -7.62 11.30
CA ALA A 116 10.59 -8.84 10.59
C ALA A 116 11.58 -8.60 9.43
N LYS A 117 11.44 -7.47 8.70
CA LYS A 117 12.23 -7.18 7.51
C LYS A 117 13.40 -6.23 7.76
N TRP A 118 13.45 -5.56 8.91
CA TRP A 118 14.52 -4.61 9.22
C TRP A 118 15.87 -5.32 9.30
N PRO A 119 16.95 -4.78 8.70
CA PRO A 119 18.25 -5.42 8.75
C PRO A 119 18.75 -5.60 10.19
N ALA A 120 19.15 -6.82 10.54
CA ALA A 120 19.55 -7.17 11.92
C ALA A 120 20.74 -6.33 12.45
N ASN A 121 21.62 -5.90 11.56
CA ASN A 121 22.81 -5.10 11.88
C ASN A 121 22.54 -3.58 11.84
N ALA A 122 21.33 -3.15 11.50
CA ALA A 122 20.97 -1.73 11.45
C ALA A 122 20.56 -1.19 12.84
N CYS A 123 20.59 0.14 12.97
CA CYS A 123 20.10 0.81 14.17
C CYS A 123 18.60 0.48 14.38
N LYS A 124 18.25 0.17 15.63
CA LYS A 124 16.87 -0.11 16.05
C LYS A 124 16.08 1.14 16.43
N GLU A 125 16.71 2.31 16.40
CA GLU A 125 16.03 3.60 16.45
C GLU A 125 15.59 3.98 15.05
N ILE A 126 14.28 3.99 14.81
CA ILE A 126 13.67 4.13 13.48
C ILE A 126 12.65 5.26 13.52
N TRP A 127 12.61 6.07 12.46
CA TRP A 127 11.63 7.13 12.29
C TRP A 127 10.69 6.78 11.14
N ILE A 128 9.41 6.62 11.44
CA ILE A 128 8.35 6.52 10.43
C ILE A 128 7.89 7.95 10.11
N GLN A 129 8.09 8.38 8.87
CA GLN A 129 7.60 9.64 8.35
C GLN A 129 6.22 9.45 7.72
N GLN A 130 5.27 10.26 8.16
CA GLN A 130 3.90 10.34 7.64
C GLN A 130 3.55 11.79 7.26
N ASP A 131 2.47 11.98 6.50
CA ASP A 131 1.92 13.31 6.22
C ASP A 131 1.05 13.86 7.38
N ASN A 132 0.47 15.04 7.21
CA ASN A 132 -0.40 15.68 8.21
C ASN A 132 -1.91 15.43 7.95
N ALA A 133 -2.27 14.32 7.30
CA ALA A 133 -3.66 13.98 7.04
C ALA A 133 -4.45 13.83 8.36
N LYS A 134 -5.71 14.29 8.38
CA LYS A 134 -6.56 14.25 9.58
C LYS A 134 -6.69 12.87 10.26
N PRO A 135 -6.74 11.75 9.50
CA PRO A 135 -6.82 10.42 10.08
C PRO A 135 -5.50 9.95 10.70
N HIS A 136 -4.36 10.62 10.48
CA HIS A 136 -3.10 10.18 11.08
C HIS A 136 -3.14 10.27 12.59
N ILE A 137 -2.44 9.33 13.24
CA ILE A 137 -2.27 9.32 14.68
C ILE A 137 -1.22 10.36 15.08
N SER A 138 -1.35 10.85 16.31
CA SER A 138 -0.35 11.74 16.90
C SER A 138 1.02 11.04 16.96
N VAL A 139 2.09 11.83 16.82
CA VAL A 139 3.45 11.32 17.03
C VAL A 139 3.67 10.78 18.45
N ASP A 140 2.84 11.24 19.41
CA ASP A 140 2.83 10.82 20.81
C ASP A 140 1.73 9.79 21.12
N ASP A 141 1.13 9.13 20.13
CA ASP A 141 0.09 8.11 20.38
C ASP A 141 0.61 7.00 21.31
N ALA A 142 -0.07 6.79 22.44
CA ALA A 142 0.42 5.93 23.52
C ALA A 142 0.37 4.44 23.15
N GLU A 143 -0.69 4.01 22.45
CA GLU A 143 -0.86 2.64 21.99
C GLU A 143 0.20 2.29 20.95
N PHE A 144 0.44 3.19 19.99
CA PHE A 144 1.50 3.04 19.01
C PHE A 144 2.87 2.94 19.69
N ARG A 145 3.21 3.87 20.60
CA ARG A 145 4.50 3.87 21.31
C ARG A 145 4.74 2.59 22.11
N ALA A 146 3.70 2.03 22.74
CA ALA A 146 3.80 0.77 23.48
C ALA A 146 4.08 -0.43 22.55
N ALA A 147 3.49 -0.46 21.36
CA ALA A 147 3.78 -1.49 20.37
C ALA A 147 5.16 -1.32 19.71
N ALA A 148 5.54 -0.07 19.44
CA ALA A 148 6.74 0.34 18.71
C ALA A 148 8.05 0.14 19.49
N THR A 149 7.97 -0.05 20.80
CA THR A 149 9.15 -0.27 21.68
C THR A 149 9.43 -1.75 22.01
N LYS A 150 8.66 -2.67 21.42
CA LYS A 150 8.86 -4.12 21.59
C LYS A 150 10.14 -4.60 20.90
N ASN A 151 10.68 -5.75 21.32
CA ASN A 151 11.82 -6.43 20.67
C ASN A 151 13.11 -5.59 20.54
N CYS A 152 13.32 -4.68 21.50
CA CYS A 152 14.40 -3.70 21.54
C CYS A 152 14.38 -2.69 20.39
N PHE A 153 13.27 -2.56 19.67
CA PHE A 153 13.08 -1.47 18.73
C PHE A 153 12.69 -0.18 19.46
N ASN A 154 12.99 0.96 18.86
CA ASN A 154 12.51 2.26 19.29
C ASN A 154 12.03 2.99 18.02
N ILE A 155 10.80 2.66 17.61
CA ILE A 155 10.19 3.21 16.40
C ILE A 155 9.35 4.42 16.79
N ARG A 156 9.56 5.55 16.13
CA ARG A 156 8.89 6.82 16.40
C ARG A 156 8.25 7.36 15.15
N LEU A 157 7.15 8.08 15.33
CA LEU A 157 6.51 8.80 14.23
C LEU A 157 7.09 10.21 14.13
N THR A 158 7.17 10.69 12.91
CA THR A 158 7.46 12.09 12.60
C THR A 158 6.57 12.54 11.45
N CYS A 159 6.22 13.82 11.47
CA CYS A 159 5.41 14.41 10.41
C CYS A 159 6.30 15.16 9.44
N GLN A 160 6.04 15.00 8.14
CA GLN A 160 6.67 15.85 7.14
C GLN A 160 6.11 17.28 7.19
N PRO A 161 6.87 18.28 6.72
CA PRO A 161 6.35 19.63 6.52
C PRO A 161 5.07 19.64 5.68
N THR A 162 4.17 20.55 6.00
CA THR A 162 2.87 20.67 5.32
C THR A 162 3.07 20.89 3.81
N GLN A 163 2.23 20.23 2.99
CA GLN A 163 2.24 20.36 1.52
C GLN A 163 3.60 20.02 0.86
N SER A 164 4.37 19.10 1.44
CA SER A 164 5.69 18.69 0.91
C SER A 164 5.71 17.22 0.46
N PRO A 165 4.94 16.84 -0.58
CA PRO A 165 4.91 15.46 -1.09
C PRO A 165 6.24 15.02 -1.71
N ASP A 166 7.09 15.96 -2.11
CA ASP A 166 8.45 15.74 -2.62
C ASP A 166 9.40 15.16 -1.56
N LEU A 167 9.06 15.29 -0.28
CA LEU A 167 9.80 14.70 0.84
C LEU A 167 9.41 13.25 1.14
N ASN A 168 8.48 12.67 0.37
CA ASN A 168 8.07 11.27 0.49
C ASN A 168 8.35 10.51 -0.80
N VAL A 169 9.21 9.49 -0.72
CA VAL A 169 9.59 8.66 -1.88
C VAL A 169 8.38 7.95 -2.52
N LEU A 170 7.36 7.64 -1.72
CA LEU A 170 6.13 6.99 -2.18
C LEU A 170 5.39 7.87 -3.20
N ASP A 171 5.21 9.15 -2.86
CA ASP A 171 4.57 10.16 -3.70
C ASP A 171 5.43 10.60 -4.88
N LEU A 172 6.74 10.70 -4.68
CA LEU A 172 7.69 11.18 -5.69
C LEU A 172 7.63 10.36 -6.98
N GLY A 173 7.43 9.05 -6.87
CA GLY A 173 7.31 8.19 -8.05
C GLY A 173 7.05 6.72 -7.79
N PHE A 174 7.31 6.20 -6.59
CA PHE A 174 7.21 4.77 -6.32
C PHE A 174 5.78 4.25 -6.54
N PHE A 175 4.79 4.97 -6.01
CA PHE A 175 3.40 4.63 -6.25
C PHE A 175 2.96 4.73 -7.71
N ARG A 176 3.51 5.68 -8.47
CA ARG A 176 3.24 5.80 -9.90
C ARG A 176 3.81 4.60 -10.66
N ALA A 177 4.99 4.11 -10.26
CA ALA A 177 5.60 2.91 -10.83
C ALA A 177 4.75 1.66 -10.57
N ILE A 178 4.33 1.43 -9.32
CA ILE A 178 3.45 0.30 -8.95
C ILE A 178 2.15 0.35 -9.76
N GLN A 179 1.53 1.52 -9.82
CA GLN A 179 0.26 1.70 -10.53
C GLN A 179 0.41 1.45 -12.04
N SER A 180 1.54 1.85 -12.65
CA SER A 180 1.84 1.56 -14.06
C SER A 180 1.92 0.06 -14.33
N LEU A 181 2.58 -0.70 -13.45
CA LEU A 181 2.69 -2.16 -13.56
C LEU A 181 1.35 -2.85 -13.31
N GLN A 182 0.63 -2.45 -12.26
CA GLN A 182 -0.68 -2.99 -11.93
C GLN A 182 -1.68 -2.85 -13.08
N TYR A 183 -1.67 -1.73 -13.81
CA TYR A 183 -2.57 -1.55 -14.95
C TYR A 183 -2.27 -2.48 -16.13
N LYS A 184 -1.08 -3.05 -16.24
CA LYS A 184 -0.74 -4.05 -17.26
C LYS A 184 -1.32 -5.43 -16.94
N ALA A 185 -1.71 -5.68 -15.69
CA ALA A 185 -2.25 -6.98 -15.25
C ALA A 185 -3.76 -7.14 -15.54
N PHE A 186 -4.48 -6.05 -15.83
CA PHE A 186 -5.93 -6.04 -16.11
C PHE A 186 -6.77 -6.83 -15.07
N PRO A 187 -6.68 -6.51 -13.77
CA PRO A 187 -7.42 -7.24 -12.75
C PRO A 187 -8.94 -7.12 -12.97
N LYS A 188 -9.65 -8.21 -12.72
CA LYS A 188 -11.10 -8.35 -12.94
C LYS A 188 -11.89 -8.28 -11.65
N ASP A 189 -11.26 -8.56 -10.52
CA ASP A 189 -11.87 -8.50 -9.19
C ASP A 189 -10.92 -7.95 -8.12
N THR A 190 -11.43 -7.79 -6.90
CA THR A 190 -10.64 -7.22 -5.79
C THR A 190 -9.46 -8.11 -5.39
N LYS A 191 -9.55 -9.43 -5.52
CA LYS A 191 -8.46 -10.35 -5.17
C LYS A 191 -7.34 -10.25 -6.19
N GLU A 192 -7.67 -10.21 -7.48
CA GLU A 192 -6.72 -9.97 -8.54
C GLU A 192 -6.07 -8.59 -8.42
N LEU A 193 -6.84 -7.55 -8.04
CA LEU A 193 -6.28 -6.23 -7.79
C LEU A 193 -5.29 -6.23 -6.63
N LEU A 194 -5.59 -6.89 -5.50
CA LEU A 194 -4.66 -7.05 -4.38
C LEU A 194 -3.35 -7.69 -4.85
N LYS A 195 -3.48 -8.86 -5.49
CA LYS A 195 -2.33 -9.62 -5.99
C LYS A 195 -1.51 -8.80 -6.99
N SER A 196 -2.15 -8.09 -7.92
CA SER A 196 -1.44 -7.29 -8.91
C SER A 196 -0.65 -6.12 -8.31
N VAL A 197 -1.12 -5.53 -7.21
CA VAL A 197 -0.38 -4.48 -6.48
C VAL A 197 0.80 -5.08 -5.73
N GLU A 198 0.62 -6.23 -5.08
CA GLU A 198 1.69 -6.95 -4.37
C GLU A 198 2.78 -7.45 -5.33
N ASP A 199 2.39 -8.01 -6.47
CA ASP A 199 3.30 -8.46 -7.53
C ASP A 199 4.09 -7.27 -8.10
N ALA A 200 3.39 -6.16 -8.39
CA ALA A 200 4.02 -4.93 -8.87
C ALA A 200 5.03 -4.36 -7.87
N PHE A 201 4.66 -4.28 -6.59
CA PHE A 201 5.55 -3.83 -5.52
C PHE A 201 6.78 -4.73 -5.38
N SER A 202 6.59 -6.05 -5.47
CA SER A 202 7.69 -7.01 -5.35
C SER A 202 8.66 -6.92 -6.52
N SER A 203 8.15 -6.61 -7.73
CA SER A 203 8.94 -6.54 -8.96
C SER A 203 9.78 -5.28 -9.16
N LEU A 204 9.51 -4.20 -8.43
CA LEU A 204 10.25 -2.93 -8.48
C LEU A 204 11.50 -2.98 -7.60
#